data_AF-S4P2G4-F1
#
_entry.id   AF-S4P2G4-F1
#
_cell.length_a   1.000
_cell.length_b   1.000
_cell.length_c   1.000
_cell.angle_alpha   90.00
_cell.angle_beta   90.00
_cell.angle_gamma   90.00
#
_symmetry.space_group_name_H-M   'P 1'
#
loop_
_entity.id
_entity.type
_entity.pdbx_description
1 polymer ?
#
loop_
_entity_poly.entity_id
_entity_poly.type
_entity_poly.pdbx_seq_one_letter_code
_entity_poly.pdbx_strand_id
1 'polypeptide(L)'
;MDWTSYTTATRKLLTAVFSRTVLATHSLTGKPSPAFPDKPAKKKLDPVLVSDIVQTVVERCRVPENVVRTSITTKCADESKMFRTRQQNKKKRKSAKKENISPSDDSDDSYLSN
;
A
#
# COMPACT_ATOMS: atom_id res chain seq x y z
N MET A 1 -14.08 -15.27 -7.05
CA MET A 1 -14.08 -14.57 -5.75
C MET A 1 -14.63 -15.57 -4.74
N ASP A 2 -13.97 -15.77 -3.60
CA ASP A 2 -14.39 -16.78 -2.62
C ASP A 2 -15.16 -16.08 -1.49
N TRP A 3 -16.44 -16.41 -1.34
CA TRP A 3 -17.36 -15.84 -0.36
C TRP A 3 -17.47 -16.67 0.93
N THR A 4 -16.78 -17.82 1.01
CA THR A 4 -16.71 -18.61 2.25
C THR A 4 -15.88 -17.90 3.33
N SER A 5 -14.95 -17.04 2.90
CA SER A 5 -14.04 -16.28 3.75
C SER A 5 -14.29 -14.78 3.60
N TYR A 6 -15.00 -14.18 4.56
CA TYR A 6 -15.27 -12.73 4.56
C TYR A 6 -13.98 -11.90 4.51
N THR A 7 -12.89 -12.36 5.15
CA THR A 7 -11.61 -11.65 5.14
C THR A 7 -11.01 -11.62 3.74
N THR A 8 -11.01 -12.76 3.03
CA THR A 8 -10.48 -12.85 1.66
C THR A 8 -11.37 -12.09 0.67
N ALA A 9 -12.69 -12.22 0.78
CA ALA A 9 -13.66 -11.48 -0.03
C ALA A 9 -13.47 -9.96 0.12
N THR A 10 -13.46 -9.47 1.36
CA THR A 10 -13.27 -8.04 1.69
C THR A 10 -11.96 -7.52 1.13
N ARG A 11 -10.86 -8.26 1.32
CA ARG A 11 -9.53 -7.85 0.84
C ARG A 11 -9.49 -7.76 -0.69
N LYS A 12 -10.11 -8.71 -1.40
CA LYS A 12 -10.19 -8.70 -2.87
C LYS A 12 -11.04 -7.55 -3.39
N LEU A 13 -12.22 -7.29 -2.80
CA LEU A 13 -13.07 -6.15 -3.14
C LEU A 13 -12.32 -4.83 -2.95
N LEU A 14 -11.68 -4.63 -1.80
CA LEU A 14 -10.91 -3.40 -1.53
C LEU A 14 -9.83 -3.14 -2.57
N THR A 15 -9.10 -4.17 -2.99
CA THR A 15 -8.05 -4.02 -4.02
C THR A 15 -8.59 -3.84 -5.44
N ALA A 16 -9.84 -4.20 -5.69
CA ALA A 16 -10.51 -3.99 -6.96
C ALA A 16 -11.12 -2.58 -7.05
N VAL A 17 -11.67 -2.06 -5.95
CA VAL A 17 -12.32 -0.74 -5.88
C VAL A 17 -11.31 0.38 -5.64
N PHE A 18 -10.31 0.16 -4.77
CA PHE A 18 -9.31 1.16 -4.42
C PHE A 18 -7.91 0.75 -4.88
N SER A 19 -7.14 1.72 -5.36
CA SER A 19 -5.73 1.50 -5.65
C SER A 19 -4.94 1.20 -4.36
N ARG A 20 -3.84 0.45 -4.49
CA ARG A 20 -2.94 0.14 -3.36
C ARG A 20 -2.43 1.40 -2.65
N THR A 21 -2.17 2.47 -3.41
CA THR A 21 -1.73 3.76 -2.86
C THR A 21 -2.83 4.41 -2.02
N VAL A 22 -4.09 4.35 -2.47
CA VAL A 22 -5.24 4.83 -1.69
C VAL A 22 -5.37 4.03 -0.40
N LEU A 23 -5.35 2.69 -0.47
CA LEU A 23 -5.42 1.83 0.72
C LEU A 23 -4.27 2.04 1.73
N ALA A 24 -3.09 2.45 1.25
CA ALA A 24 -1.94 2.74 2.10
C ALA A 24 -1.96 4.13 2.75
N THR A 25 -2.66 5.09 2.13
CA THR A 25 -2.68 6.51 2.57
C THR A 25 -3.98 6.90 3.27
N HIS A 26 -5.05 6.14 3.05
CA HIS A 26 -6.36 6.40 3.63
C HIS A 26 -6.67 5.41 4.77
N SER A 27 -7.67 5.74 5.57
CA SER A 27 -8.24 4.88 6.61
C SER A 27 -9.76 4.95 6.60
N LEU A 28 -10.40 4.04 7.35
CA LEU A 28 -11.85 3.95 7.43
C LEU A 28 -12.49 5.24 7.97
N THR A 29 -11.86 5.89 8.96
CA THR A 29 -12.42 7.05 9.67
C THR A 29 -11.67 8.36 9.41
N GLY A 30 -10.47 8.29 8.84
CA GLY A 30 -9.57 9.44 8.70
C GLY A 30 -9.01 9.99 10.02
N LYS A 31 -9.35 9.38 11.17
CA LYS A 31 -8.90 9.87 12.49
C LYS A 31 -7.43 9.52 12.75
N PRO A 32 -6.67 10.40 13.41
CA PRO A 32 -5.35 10.03 13.93
C PRO A 32 -5.48 8.91 14.95
N SER A 33 -4.48 8.03 15.00
CA SER A 33 -4.48 6.95 15.98
C SER A 33 -4.19 7.54 17.36
N PRO A 34 -5.03 7.27 18.39
CA PRO A 34 -4.77 7.76 19.75
C PRO A 34 -3.41 7.30 20.29
N ALA A 35 -2.94 6.12 19.87
CA ALA A 35 -1.65 5.56 20.25
C ALA A 35 -0.45 6.23 19.55
N PHE A 36 -0.68 7.09 18.57
CA PHE A 36 0.37 7.79 17.82
C PHE A 36 -0.05 9.23 17.51
N PRO A 37 -0.11 10.11 18.52
CA PRO A 37 -0.56 11.49 18.35
C PRO A 37 0.32 12.30 17.38
N ASP A 38 1.62 12.01 17.30
CA ASP A 38 2.58 12.73 16.44
C ASP A 38 2.48 12.37 14.96
N LYS A 39 1.64 11.39 14.59
CA LYS A 39 1.50 10.96 13.19
C LYS A 39 0.37 11.73 12.51
N PRO A 40 0.61 12.26 11.29
CA PRO A 40 -0.43 12.97 10.56
C PRO A 40 -1.63 12.05 10.30
N ALA A 41 -2.82 12.63 10.41
CA ALA A 41 -4.07 11.93 10.15
C ALA A 41 -4.10 11.41 8.70
N LYS A 42 -4.59 10.19 8.53
CA LYS A 42 -4.82 9.61 7.20
C LYS A 42 -6.07 10.22 6.58
N LYS A 43 -6.15 10.27 5.26
CA LYS A 43 -7.38 10.65 4.56
C LYS A 43 -8.47 9.59 4.79
N LYS A 44 -9.75 9.95 4.67
CA LYS A 44 -10.87 9.00 4.79
C LYS A 44 -11.13 8.30 3.47
N LEU A 45 -11.35 7.00 3.47
CA LEU A 45 -11.90 6.29 2.29
C LEU A 45 -13.26 6.87 1.92
N ASP A 46 -13.64 6.72 0.65
CA ASP A 46 -14.97 7.12 0.19
C ASP A 46 -16.03 6.34 0.97
N PRO A 47 -16.87 7.01 1.78
CA PRO A 47 -17.85 6.34 2.63
C PRO A 47 -18.91 5.60 1.82
N VAL A 48 -19.23 6.04 0.60
CA VAL A 48 -20.23 5.39 -0.26
C VAL A 48 -19.71 4.03 -0.71
N LEU A 49 -18.52 4.02 -1.31
CA LEU A 49 -17.86 2.78 -1.77
C LEU A 49 -17.57 1.82 -0.60
N VAL A 50 -17.21 2.34 0.58
CA VAL A 50 -17.03 1.51 1.77
C VAL A 50 -18.35 0.88 2.20
N SER A 51 -19.45 1.63 2.20
CA SER A 51 -20.78 1.12 2.53
C SER A 51 -21.18 0.00 1.60
N ASP A 52 -20.98 0.17 0.29
CA ASP A 52 -21.32 -0.84 -0.72
C ASP A 52 -20.52 -2.13 -0.53
N ILE A 53 -19.21 -2.01 -0.25
CA ILE A 53 -18.35 -3.16 0.04
C ILE A 53 -18.83 -3.89 1.30
N VAL A 54 -19.16 -3.14 2.37
CA VAL A 54 -19.66 -3.71 3.61
C VAL A 54 -20.95 -4.47 3.37
N GLN A 55 -21.94 -3.82 2.75
CA GLN A 55 -23.24 -4.40 2.43
C GLN A 55 -23.07 -5.69 1.61
N THR A 56 -22.26 -5.63 0.54
CA THR A 56 -21.99 -6.77 -0.33
C THR A 56 -21.40 -7.95 0.44
N VAL A 57 -20.42 -7.72 1.31
CA VAL A 57 -19.78 -8.81 2.08
C VAL A 57 -20.74 -9.36 3.14
N VAL A 58 -21.52 -8.51 3.81
CA VAL A 58 -22.52 -8.92 4.80
C VAL A 58 -23.56 -9.84 4.15
N GLU A 59 -24.09 -9.45 2.99
CA GLU A 59 -25.11 -10.22 2.26
C GLU A 59 -24.57 -11.56 1.73
N ARG A 60 -23.35 -11.55 1.17
CA ARG A 60 -22.76 -12.73 0.51
C ARG A 60 -22.14 -13.71 1.51
N CYS A 61 -21.47 -13.22 2.54
CA CYS A 61 -20.79 -14.05 3.53
C CYS A 61 -21.64 -14.31 4.79
N ARG A 62 -22.80 -13.65 4.94
CA ARG A 62 -23.69 -13.76 6.11
C ARG A 62 -22.97 -13.46 7.44
N VAL A 63 -22.09 -12.46 7.42
CA VAL A 63 -21.31 -12.01 8.59
C VAL A 63 -21.77 -10.63 9.04
N PRO A 64 -21.58 -10.25 10.32
CA PRO A 64 -21.98 -8.94 10.79
C PRO A 64 -21.06 -7.82 10.27
N GLU A 65 -21.59 -6.61 10.12
CA GLU A 65 -20.85 -5.46 9.56
C GLU A 65 -19.56 -5.15 10.32
N ASN A 66 -19.58 -5.26 11.66
CA ASN A 66 -18.43 -4.94 12.51
C ASN A 66 -17.17 -5.76 12.16
N VAL A 67 -17.32 -7.04 11.82
CA VAL A 67 -16.16 -7.88 11.43
C VAL A 67 -15.62 -7.49 10.06
N VAL A 68 -16.50 -7.04 9.16
CA VAL A 68 -16.10 -6.53 7.84
C VAL A 68 -15.35 -5.20 7.99
N ARG A 69 -15.85 -4.26 8.80
CA ARG A 69 -15.17 -2.99 9.09
C ARG A 69 -13.81 -3.19 9.75
N THR A 70 -13.70 -4.18 10.63
CA THR A 70 -12.42 -4.57 11.24
C THR A 70 -11.45 -5.09 10.18
N SER A 71 -11.93 -5.97 9.28
CA SER A 71 -11.15 -6.48 8.14
C SER A 71 -10.65 -5.35 7.22
N ILE A 72 -11.48 -4.35 6.93
CA ILE A 72 -11.11 -3.16 6.16
C ILE A 72 -9.98 -2.39 6.85
N THR A 73 -10.11 -2.16 8.16
CA THR A 73 -9.12 -1.42 8.96
C THR A 73 -7.76 -2.14 8.94
N THR A 74 -7.76 -3.46 9.18
CA THR A 74 -6.55 -4.30 9.11
C THR A 74 -5.93 -4.25 7.72
N LYS A 75 -6.72 -4.32 6.65
CA LYS A 75 -6.20 -4.25 5.28
C LYS A 75 -5.52 -2.90 4.97
N CYS A 76 -6.11 -1.78 5.41
CA CYS A 76 -5.49 -0.46 5.24
C CYS A 76 -4.17 -0.37 6.03
N ALA A 77 -4.11 -0.95 7.24
CA ALA A 77 -2.88 -1.02 8.03
C ALA A 77 -1.78 -1.85 7.33
N ASP A 78 -2.15 -3.00 6.76
CA ASP A 78 -1.24 -3.87 6.01
C ASP A 78 -0.65 -3.13 4.80
N GLU A 79 -1.49 -2.51 3.96
CA GLU A 79 -1.00 -1.75 2.80
C GLU A 79 -0.12 -0.56 3.21
N SER A 80 -0.42 0.09 4.34
CA SER A 80 0.43 1.16 4.87
C SER A 80 1.82 0.65 5.27
N LYS A 81 1.88 -0.50 5.94
CA LYS A 81 3.14 -1.14 6.33
C LYS A 81 3.92 -1.57 5.08
N MET A 82 3.27 -2.25 4.15
CA MET A 82 3.87 -2.70 2.89
C MET A 82 4.38 -1.53 2.04
N PHE A 83 3.63 -0.43 1.97
CA PHE A 83 4.05 0.77 1.25
C PHE A 83 5.34 1.34 1.83
N ARG A 84 5.45 1.47 3.15
CA ARG A 84 6.67 1.94 3.83
C ARG A 84 7.87 1.02 3.56
N THR A 85 7.70 -0.29 3.68
CA THR A 85 8.77 -1.26 3.39
C THR A 85 9.23 -1.17 1.93
N ARG A 86 8.30 -1.03 0.97
CA ARG A 86 8.64 -0.87 -0.45
C ARG A 86 9.45 0.41 -0.71
N GLN A 87 9.10 1.52 -0.06
CA GLN A 87 9.85 2.78 -0.19
C GLN A 87 11.27 2.65 0.40
N GLN A 88 11.41 1.99 1.55
CA GLN A 88 12.72 1.73 2.16
C GLN A 88 13.60 0.85 1.27
N ASN A 89 13.06 -0.24 0.73
CA ASN A 89 13.81 -1.12 -0.18
C ASN A 89 14.19 -0.42 -1.49
N LYS A 90 13.32 0.47 -2.02
CA LYS A 90 13.64 1.27 -3.20
C LYS A 90 14.81 2.24 -2.95
N LYS A 91 14.89 2.85 -1.76
CA LYS A 91 16.03 3.68 -1.36
C LYS A 91 17.32 2.86 -1.27
N LYS A 92 17.29 1.71 -0.58
CA LYS A 92 18.46 0.81 -0.45
C LYS A 92 19.00 0.36 -1.82
N ARG A 93 18.12 -0.04 -2.75
CA ARG A 93 18.52 -0.45 -4.11
C ARG A 93 19.10 0.69 -4.94
N LYS A 94 18.63 1.92 -4.74
CA LYS A 94 19.19 3.11 -5.41
C LYS A 94 20.58 3.46 -4.88
N SER A 95 20.82 3.30 -3.58
CA SER A 95 22.16 3.47 -2.98
C SER A 95 23.13 2.42 -3.52
N ALA A 96 22.76 1.14 -3.51
CA ALA A 96 23.61 0.05 -4.00
C ALA A 96 23.94 0.13 -5.51
N LYS A 97 23.05 0.71 -6.33
CA LYS A 97 23.31 0.91 -7.76
C LYS A 97 24.29 2.07 -8.05
N LYS A 98 24.48 2.99 -7.11
CA LYS A 98 25.41 4.11 -7.26
C LYS A 98 26.87 3.71 -7.02
N GLU A 99 27.10 2.57 -6.39
CA GLU A 99 28.43 2.06 -6.00
C GLU A 99 29.03 1.07 -7.03
N ASN A 100 28.33 0.78 -8.14
CA ASN A 100 28.78 -0.16 -9.16
C ASN A 100 28.97 0.52 -10.53
N ILE A 101 29.75 1.61 -10.53
CA ILE A 101 30.33 2.19 -11.76
C ILE A 101 31.72 1.59 -11.86
N SER A 102 31.91 0.65 -12.80
CA SER A 102 33.24 0.11 -13.14
C SER A 102 34.17 1.27 -13.52
N PRO A 103 35.43 1.31 -13.06
CA PRO A 103 36.43 2.16 -13.69
C PRO A 103 36.45 1.80 -15.17
N SER A 104 36.17 2.79 -16.02
CA SER A 104 36.35 2.62 -17.46
C SER A 104 37.87 2.56 -17.67
N ASP A 105 38.35 1.50 -18.30
CA ASP A 105 39.72 1.40 -18.81
C ASP A 105 40.07 2.68 -19.57
N ASP A 106 41.01 3.47 -19.05
CA ASP A 106 41.80 4.41 -19.83
C ASP A 106 42.66 3.56 -20.77
N SER A 107 42.25 3.45 -22.02
CA SER A 107 43.10 3.02 -23.13
C SER A 107 43.19 4.13 -24.16
N ASP A 108 44.35 4.77 -24.07
CA ASP A 108 45.13 5.56 -25.05
C ASP A 108 44.79 5.34 -26.52
N ASP A 109 44.62 6.42 -27.28
CA ASP A 109 45.30 6.65 -28.57
C ASP A 109 44.83 7.97 -29.23
N SER A 110 45.67 9.01 -29.25
CA SER A 110 45.55 10.05 -30.29
C SER A 110 46.93 10.57 -30.70
N TYR A 111 47.41 9.99 -31.80
CA TYR A 111 48.54 10.42 -32.61
C TYR A 111 48.39 11.87 -33.14
N LEU A 112 49.53 12.57 -33.14
CA LEU A 112 50.00 13.63 -34.06
C LEU A 112 48.99 14.46 -34.89
N SER A 113 49.08 15.79 -34.74
CA SER A 113 49.28 16.85 -35.77
C SER A 113 48.79 18.18 -35.15
N ASN A 114 49.44 19.34 -35.24
CA ASN A 114 50.44 19.85 -36.18
C ASN A 114 51.20 21.03 -35.56
#